data_AF-A0A950RQ28-F1
#
_entry.id   AF-A0A950RQ28-F1
#
_cell.length_a   1.000
_cell.length_b   1.000
_cell.length_c   1.000
_cell.angle_alpha   90.00
_cell.angle_beta   90.00
_cell.angle_gamma   90.00
#
_symmetry.space_group_name_H-M   'P 1'
#
loop_
_entity.id
_entity.type
_entity.pdbx_description
1 polymer ?
#
loop_
_entity_poly.entity_id
_entity_poly.type
_entity_poly.pdbx_seq_one_letter_code
_entity_poly.pdbx_strand_id
1 'polypeptide(L)'
;PADKNGPPQEVLTLAEAAAYLRVLEQDLLQMVIEQDLPGRQVGTEWRFLKSAIQDWLSRPLPRPGKEAQLAVAGAWKDDPDVEEELRDIYQRRGRPMTEEEP
;
A
#
# COMPACT_ATOMS: atom_id res chain seq x y z
N PRO A 1 24.04 -19.62 20.92
CA PRO A 1 24.35 -18.17 21.07
C PRO A 1 23.11 -17.49 21.62
N ALA A 2 23.21 -16.93 22.83
CA ALA A 2 22.09 -16.33 23.55
C ALA A 2 21.59 -15.06 22.87
N ASP A 3 20.27 -15.00 22.66
CA ASP A 3 19.37 -13.87 22.79
C ASP A 3 20.00 -12.47 22.65
N LYS A 4 20.13 -12.02 21.40
CA LYS A 4 20.36 -10.59 21.07
C LYS A 4 19.05 -9.80 20.91
N ASN A 5 17.91 -10.40 21.22
CA ASN A 5 16.61 -9.88 20.84
C ASN A 5 15.88 -9.37 22.07
N GLY A 6 15.19 -8.22 21.92
CA GLY A 6 14.17 -7.75 22.84
C GLY A 6 13.02 -8.77 23.00
N PRO A 7 11.89 -8.42 23.63
CA PRO A 7 10.85 -9.37 23.99
C PRO A 7 10.53 -10.33 22.83
N PRO A 8 10.43 -11.63 23.11
CA PRO A 8 10.41 -12.66 22.08
C PRO A 8 9.20 -12.42 21.16
N GLN A 9 9.46 -12.34 19.85
CA GLN A 9 8.49 -12.44 18.74
C GLN A 9 7.77 -11.17 18.27
N GLU A 10 8.15 -9.96 18.70
CA GLU A 10 7.55 -8.74 18.12
C GLU A 10 8.13 -8.39 16.73
N VAL A 11 9.42 -8.68 16.53
CA VAL A 11 10.13 -8.45 15.27
C VAL A 11 10.55 -9.80 14.69
N LEU A 12 10.15 -10.06 13.44
CA LEU A 12 10.46 -11.26 12.69
C LEU A 12 11.57 -10.99 11.67
N THR A 13 12.41 -11.98 11.43
CA THR A 13 13.31 -12.09 10.27
C THR A 13 12.54 -12.47 9.01
N LEU A 14 13.20 -12.48 7.85
CA LEU A 14 12.60 -12.94 6.59
C LEU A 14 12.07 -14.38 6.69
N ALA A 15 12.90 -15.29 7.21
CA ALA A 15 12.54 -16.70 7.37
C ALA A 15 11.37 -16.89 8.35
N GLU A 16 11.37 -16.16 9.47
CA GLU A 16 10.27 -16.23 10.44
C GLU A 16 8.98 -15.63 9.89
N ALA A 17 9.04 -14.52 9.14
CA ALA A 17 7.89 -13.93 8.49
C ALA A 17 7.32 -14.84 7.39
N ALA A 18 8.18 -15.49 6.59
CA ALA A 18 7.77 -16.44 5.56
C ALA A 18 7.11 -17.68 6.17
N ALA A 19 7.68 -18.21 7.25
CA ALA A 19 7.07 -19.29 8.02
C ALA A 19 5.74 -18.88 8.65
N TYR A 20 5.64 -17.65 9.17
CA TYR A 20 4.42 -17.10 9.75
C TYR A 20 3.29 -16.97 8.72
N LEU A 21 3.60 -16.45 7.53
CA LEU A 21 2.66 -16.27 6.42
C LEU A 21 2.43 -17.56 5.60
N ARG A 22 3.23 -18.61 5.84
CA ARG A 22 3.21 -19.88 5.11
C ARG A 22 3.45 -19.73 3.61
N VAL A 23 4.42 -18.88 3.26
CA VAL A 23 4.87 -18.63 1.88
C VAL A 23 6.36 -18.93 1.74
N LEU A 24 6.88 -18.96 0.52
CA LEU A 24 8.32 -19.09 0.30
C LEU A 24 9.03 -17.77 0.62
N GLU A 25 10.26 -17.83 1.12
CA GLU A 25 11.05 -16.63 1.44
C GLU A 25 11.26 -15.73 0.21
N GLN A 26 11.39 -16.32 -0.98
CA GLN A 26 11.52 -15.59 -2.24
C GLN A 26 10.26 -14.78 -2.58
N ASP A 27 9.07 -15.35 -2.36
CA ASP A 27 7.79 -14.69 -2.63
C ASP A 27 7.59 -13.54 -1.64
N LEU A 28 7.94 -13.78 -0.37
CA LEU A 28 7.90 -12.74 0.65
C LEU A 28 8.87 -11.61 0.37
N LEU A 29 10.08 -11.92 -0.07
CA LEU A 29 11.05 -10.91 -0.48
C LEU A 29 10.50 -10.05 -1.64
N GLN A 30 9.88 -10.68 -2.65
CA GLN A 30 9.26 -9.97 -3.77
C GLN A 30 8.14 -9.04 -3.30
N MET A 31 7.21 -9.52 -2.46
CA MET A 31 6.12 -8.70 -1.90
C MET A 31 6.64 -7.46 -1.16
N VAL A 32 7.79 -7.56 -0.49
CA VAL A 32 8.36 -6.43 0.24
C VAL A 32 9.03 -5.43 -0.70
N ILE A 33 9.70 -5.91 -1.74
CA ILE A 33 10.31 -5.07 -2.78
C ILE A 33 9.23 -4.29 -3.55
N GLU A 34 8.10 -4.94 -3.83
CA GLU A 34 6.93 -4.34 -4.49
C GLU A 34 6.13 -3.40 -3.57
N GLN A 35 6.53 -3.27 -2.30
CA GLN A 35 5.83 -2.51 -1.26
C GLN A 35 4.43 -3.03 -0.92
N ASP A 36 4.14 -4.28 -1.29
CA ASP A 36 2.89 -4.96 -0.99
C ASP A 36 2.86 -5.55 0.43
N LEU A 37 4.02 -5.77 1.07
CA LEU A 37 4.13 -6.22 2.46
C LEU A 37 4.98 -5.24 3.31
N PRO A 38 4.52 -4.82 4.50
CA PRO A 38 5.29 -3.93 5.36
C PRO A 38 6.52 -4.65 5.94
N GLY A 39 7.72 -4.18 5.57
CA GLY A 39 8.99 -4.63 6.09
C GLY A 39 10.04 -3.53 6.01
N ARG A 40 11.13 -3.65 6.78
CA ARG A 40 12.25 -2.71 6.72
C ARG A 40 13.58 -3.44 6.64
N GLN A 41 14.43 -3.00 5.72
CA GLN A 41 15.81 -3.47 5.64
C GLN A 41 16.64 -2.75 6.69
N VAL A 42 17.34 -3.52 7.53
CA VAL A 42 18.22 -3.04 8.60
C VAL A 42 19.58 -3.70 8.41
N GLY A 43 20.55 -2.93 7.92
CA GLY A 43 21.82 -3.49 7.45
C GLY A 43 21.60 -4.35 6.21
N THR A 44 22.00 -5.63 6.28
CA THR A 44 21.83 -6.61 5.20
C THR A 44 20.60 -7.48 5.35
N GLU A 45 19.83 -7.33 6.43
CA GLU A 45 18.72 -8.22 6.76
C GLU A 45 17.38 -7.49 6.78
N TRP A 46 16.30 -8.23 6.56
CA TRP A 46 14.94 -7.73 6.68
C TRP A 46 14.40 -7.92 8.10
N ARG A 47 13.58 -6.97 8.53
CA ARG A 47 12.85 -6.97 9.80
C ARG A 47 11.40 -6.63 9.57
N PHE A 48 10.53 -7.39 10.23
CA PHE A 48 9.08 -7.30 10.10
C PHE A 48 8.44 -7.17 11.46
N LEU A 49 7.61 -6.14 11.68
CA LEU A 49 6.80 -6.10 12.88
C LEU A 49 5.64 -7.07 12.73
N LYS A 50 5.48 -7.98 13.70
CA LYS A 50 4.37 -8.95 13.69
C LYS A 50 3.01 -8.26 13.66
N SER A 51 2.85 -7.17 14.43
CA SER A 51 1.64 -6.34 14.42
C SER A 51 1.38 -5.69 13.05
N ALA A 52 2.42 -5.21 12.37
CA ALA A 52 2.26 -4.63 11.03
C ALA A 52 1.82 -5.67 10.00
N ILE A 53 2.33 -6.91 10.08
CA ILE A 53 1.85 -8.02 9.23
C ILE A 53 0.39 -8.35 9.56
N GLN A 54 0.00 -8.38 10.83
CA GLN A 54 -1.39 -8.63 11.24
C GLN A 54 -2.34 -7.54 10.73
N ASP A 55 -1.96 -6.28 10.89
CA ASP A 55 -2.71 -5.13 10.37
C ASP A 55 -2.83 -5.21 8.85
N TRP A 56 -1.75 -5.56 8.15
CA TRP A 56 -1.76 -5.78 6.71
C TRP A 56 -2.73 -6.89 6.29
N LEU A 57 -2.69 -8.06 6.96
CA LEU A 57 -3.62 -9.17 6.71
C LEU A 57 -5.09 -8.78 6.97
N SER A 58 -5.33 -7.89 7.93
CA SER A 58 -6.68 -7.44 8.28
C SER A 58 -7.28 -6.45 7.29
N ARG A 59 -6.44 -5.80 6.48
CA ARG A 59 -6.91 -4.82 5.50
C ARG A 59 -7.56 -5.55 4.33
N PRO A 60 -8.76 -5.13 3.90
CA PRO A 60 -9.24 -5.57 2.60
C PRO A 60 -8.22 -5.14 1.55
N LEU A 61 -7.88 -6.02 0.60
CA LEU A 61 -7.01 -5.66 -0.50
C LEU A 61 -7.50 -4.32 -1.08
N PRO A 62 -6.62 -3.33 -1.31
CA PRO A 62 -7.01 -2.13 -2.02
C PRO A 62 -7.70 -2.59 -3.31
N ARG A 63 -8.95 -2.13 -3.48
CA ARG A 63 -9.79 -2.48 -4.63
C ARG A 63 -8.95 -2.35 -5.90
N PRO A 64 -9.08 -3.31 -6.82
CA PRO A 64 -7.99 -3.78 -7.68
C PRO A 64 -7.36 -2.65 -8.46
N GLY A 65 -6.11 -2.32 -8.11
CA GLY A 65 -5.12 -1.78 -9.03
C GLY A 65 -5.38 -0.38 -9.61
N LYS A 66 -4.28 0.19 -10.09
CA LYS A 66 -4.29 1.33 -11.02
C LYS A 66 -5.29 1.10 -12.17
N GLU A 67 -5.56 -0.15 -12.55
CA GLU A 67 -6.55 -0.53 -13.56
C GLU A 67 -8.02 -0.28 -13.16
N ALA A 68 -8.47 -0.56 -11.93
CA ALA A 68 -9.83 -0.15 -11.54
C ALA A 68 -9.93 1.36 -11.37
N GLN A 69 -8.86 2.03 -10.95
CA GLN A 69 -8.81 3.50 -10.93
C GLN A 69 -8.83 4.09 -12.36
N LEU A 70 -8.17 3.44 -13.32
CA LEU A 70 -8.18 3.83 -14.75
C LEU A 70 -9.51 3.47 -15.44
N ALA A 71 -10.17 2.39 -15.04
CA ALA A 71 -11.52 2.05 -15.51
C ALA A 71 -12.55 3.10 -15.08
N VAL A 72 -12.39 3.68 -13.89
CA VAL A 72 -13.16 4.85 -13.45
C VAL A 72 -12.74 6.11 -14.24
N ALA A 73 -11.45 6.30 -14.51
CA ALA A 73 -10.96 7.45 -15.27
C ALA A 73 -11.48 7.50 -16.73
N GLY A 74 -11.72 6.35 -17.37
CA GLY A 74 -12.39 6.29 -18.67
C GLY A 74 -13.88 6.63 -18.58
N ALA A 75 -14.56 6.07 -17.58
CA ALA A 75 -15.98 6.34 -17.33
C ALA A 75 -16.29 7.81 -16.99
N TRP A 76 -15.32 8.57 -16.49
CA TRP A 76 -15.45 10.00 -16.14
C TRP A 76 -14.97 10.95 -17.25
N LYS A 77 -14.37 10.44 -18.34
CA LYS A 77 -13.99 11.29 -19.48
C LYS A 77 -15.10 11.40 -20.51
N ASP A 78 -15.97 10.39 -20.58
CA ASP A 78 -17.11 10.33 -21.49
C ASP A 78 -18.42 10.81 -20.84
N ASP A 79 -18.38 11.20 -19.57
CA ASP A 79 -19.53 11.73 -18.85
C ASP A 79 -19.67 13.25 -19.15
N PRO A 80 -20.78 13.68 -19.78
CA PRO A 80 -20.96 15.05 -20.25
C PRO A 80 -21.06 16.08 -19.12
N ASP A 81 -21.31 15.65 -17.89
CA ASP A 81 -21.60 16.52 -16.76
C ASP A 81 -20.38 16.73 -15.83
N VAL A 82 -19.26 16.02 -16.08
CA VAL A 82 -18.05 16.04 -15.23
C VAL A 82 -17.48 17.43 -15.01
N GLU A 83 -17.50 18.27 -16.05
CA GLU A 83 -16.95 19.62 -15.99
C GLU A 83 -17.80 20.55 -15.11
N GLU A 84 -19.12 20.33 -15.09
CA GLU A 84 -20.06 21.02 -14.20
C GLU A 84 -19.88 20.56 -12.75
N GLU A 85 -19.80 19.25 -12.51
CA GLU A 85 -19.59 18.70 -11.18
C GLU A 85 -18.27 19.16 -10.55
N LEU A 86 -17.18 19.20 -11.35
CA LEU A 86 -15.89 19.70 -10.89
C LEU A 86 -15.98 21.18 -10.50
N ARG A 87 -16.61 22.02 -11.33
CA ARG A 87 -16.84 23.44 -11.02
C ARG A 87 -17.56 23.61 -9.69
N ASP A 88 -18.61 22.83 -9.44
CA ASP A 88 -19.37 22.83 -8.19
C ASP A 88 -18.56 22.38 -6.97
N ILE A 89 -17.66 21.42 -7.16
CA ILE A 89 -16.74 20.97 -6.11
C ILE A 89 -15.72 22.06 -5.77
N TYR A 90 -15.15 22.73 -6.77
CA TYR A 90 -14.20 23.84 -6.57
C TYR A 90 -14.86 25.03 -5.87
N GLN A 91 -16.08 25.41 -6.29
CA GLN A 91 -16.90 26.44 -5.65
C GLN A 91 -17.17 26.12 -4.17
N ARG A 92 -17.68 24.91 -3.87
CA ARG A 92 -17.95 24.47 -2.49
C ARG A 92 -16.71 24.44 -1.61
N ARG A 93 -15.55 24.14 -2.20
CA ARG A 93 -14.27 24.03 -1.48
C ARG A 93 -13.50 25.36 -1.40
N GLY A 94 -14.01 26.44 -1.99
CA GLY A 94 -13.38 27.76 -1.98
C GLY A 94 -11.99 27.77 -2.63
N ARG A 95 -11.73 26.87 -3.59
CA ARG A 95 -10.46 26.80 -4.33
C ARG A 95 -10.65 27.32 -5.75
N PRO A 96 -9.76 28.19 -6.26
CA PRO A 96 -9.85 28.64 -7.64
C PRO A 96 -9.59 27.47 -8.59
N MET A 97 -10.44 27.35 -9.60
CA MET A 97 -10.28 26.41 -10.72
C MET A 97 -9.26 27.01 -11.68
N THR A 98 -7.97 26.89 -11.38
CA THR A 98 -6.92 27.30 -12.32
C THR A 98 -6.61 26.14 -13.24
N GLU A 99 -7.27 26.12 -14.40
CA GLU A 99 -6.74 25.48 -15.60
C GLU A 99 -6.10 26.58 -16.44
N GLU A 100 -4.81 26.81 -16.22
CA GLU A 100 -3.93 27.37 -17.25
C GLU A 100 -2.89 26.29 -17.56
N GLU A 101 -3.21 25.42 -18.52
CA GLU A 101 -2.19 24.62 -19.19
C GLU A 101 -1.57 25.43 -20.34
N PRO A 102 -0.24 25.43 -20.51
CA PRO A 102 0.45 26.02 -21.66
C PRO A 102 0.37 25.15 -22.93
#